data_AF-X0YKY7-F1
#
_entry.id   AF-X0YKY7-F1
#
_cell.length_a   1.000
_cell.length_b   1.000
_cell.length_c   1.000
_cell.angle_alpha   90.00
_cell.angle_beta   90.00
_cell.angle_gamma   90.00
#
_symmetry.space_group_name_H-M   'P 1'
#
loop_
_entity.id
_entity.type
_entity.pdbx_description
1 polymer ?
#
loop_
_entity_poly.entity_id
_entity_poly.type
_entity_poly.pdbx_seq_one_letter_code
_entity_poly.pdbx_strand_id
1 'polypeptide(L)'
;LDEPTSGLDPGTEYNMMRLLRKLADQGRTIVLITHATKNVMMCDKVIIIVRGGRLAYYGPPEESLTYFDRFRSDRERRTKDIEFDDIYAILEDESRGTSEDWDKRYKKSAQYATYVVKRLQERKGATPGHSAPTGASAAGLRRTAGSKRVSSLRQFLILSVRNLRIMTQDKASLALMLALSPLIGVMDFMWGRDL
;
A
#
# COMPACT_ATOMS: atom_id res chain seq x y z
N LEU A 1 -2.22 1.65 1.59
CA LEU A 1 -1.49 2.54 0.67
C LEU A 1 -0.70 1.64 -0.24
N ASP A 2 -0.88 1.83 -1.54
CA ASP A 2 -0.19 1.05 -2.56
C ASP A 2 1.00 1.86 -3.06
N GLU A 3 2.20 1.31 -2.89
CA GLU A 3 3.49 1.89 -3.26
C GLU A 3 3.66 3.41 -3.01
N PRO A 4 3.34 3.95 -1.83
CA PRO A 4 3.31 5.40 -1.63
C PRO A 4 4.71 6.04 -1.70
N THR A 5 5.79 5.26 -1.55
CA THR A 5 7.18 5.75 -1.61
C THR A 5 7.79 5.68 -3.00
N SER A 6 7.07 5.10 -3.98
CA SER A 6 7.58 4.94 -5.34
C SER A 6 7.81 6.30 -6.01
N GLY A 7 8.99 6.47 -6.62
CA GLY A 7 9.38 7.70 -7.32
C GLY A 7 9.81 8.86 -6.41
N LEU A 8 9.92 8.66 -5.10
CA LEU A 8 10.48 9.65 -4.17
C LEU A 8 11.99 9.49 -4.04
N ASP A 9 12.68 10.59 -3.71
CA ASP A 9 14.07 10.52 -3.26
C ASP A 9 14.15 9.86 -1.86
N PRO A 10 15.30 9.28 -1.48
CA PRO A 10 15.45 8.59 -0.20
C PRO A 10 15.12 9.44 1.04
N GLY A 11 15.33 10.76 0.98
CA GLY A 11 15.03 11.66 2.10
C GLY A 11 13.53 11.88 2.27
N THR A 12 12.82 12.12 1.16
CA THR A 12 11.35 12.28 1.18
C THR A 12 10.64 10.98 1.53
N GLU A 13 11.15 9.84 1.05
CA GLU A 13 10.68 8.50 1.42
C GLU A 13 10.73 8.29 2.94
N TYR A 14 11.87 8.58 3.57
CA TYR A 14 12.04 8.48 5.02
C TYR A 14 11.03 9.36 5.78
N ASN A 15 10.85 10.60 5.34
CA ASN A 15 9.90 11.53 5.96
C ASN A 15 8.46 11.03 5.88
N MET A 16 8.07 10.45 4.74
CA MET A 16 6.74 9.89 4.58
C MET A 16 6.52 8.66 5.45
N MET A 17 7.50 7.74 5.53
CA MET A 17 7.41 6.59 6.44
C MET A 17 7.30 7.03 7.90
N ARG A 18 8.04 8.07 8.31
CA ARG A 18 7.93 8.66 9.65
C ARG A 18 6.56 9.26 9.91
N LEU A 19 5.94 9.89 8.91
CA LEU A 19 4.57 10.41 9.02
C LEU A 19 3.57 9.26 9.21
N LEU A 20 3.68 8.19 8.42
CA LEU A 20 2.84 7.00 8.56
C LEU A 20 3.03 6.38 9.94
N ARG A 21 4.27 6.24 10.43
CA ARG A 21 4.55 5.76 11.80
C ARG A 21 3.82 6.58 12.85
N LYS A 22 3.93 7.92 12.80
CA LYS A 22 3.22 8.81 13.73
C LYS A 22 1.70 8.62 13.69
N LEU A 23 1.12 8.46 12.51
CA LEU A 23 -0.31 8.21 12.36
C LEU A 23 -0.70 6.84 12.95
N ALA A 24 0.15 5.82 12.79
CA ALA A 24 -0.05 4.51 13.40
C ALA A 24 -0.02 4.60 14.93
N ASP A 25 0.95 5.33 15.49
CA ASP A 25 1.08 5.56 16.93
C ASP A 25 -0.11 6.35 17.51
N GLN A 26 -0.81 7.15 16.69
CA GLN A 26 -2.07 7.81 17.05
C GLN A 26 -3.30 6.88 17.02
N GLY A 27 -3.11 5.57 16.82
CA GLY A 27 -4.17 4.56 16.83
C GLY A 27 -4.84 4.33 15.48
N ARG A 28 -4.23 4.78 14.37
CA ARG A 28 -4.71 4.44 13.02
C ARG A 28 -4.08 3.13 12.55
N THR A 29 -4.87 2.23 11.98
CA THR A 29 -4.33 1.06 11.29
C THR A 29 -3.85 1.47 9.91
N ILE A 30 -2.57 1.26 9.62
CA ILE A 30 -1.97 1.53 8.32
C ILE A 30 -1.53 0.21 7.70
N VAL A 31 -1.94 -0.01 6.46
CA VAL A 31 -1.49 -1.13 5.63
C VAL A 31 -0.75 -0.55 4.45
N LEU A 32 0.49 -1.00 4.25
CA LEU A 32 1.40 -0.53 3.22
C LEU A 32 1.78 -1.71 2.33
N ILE A 33 1.79 -1.48 1.03
CA ILE A 33 2.43 -2.35 0.03
C ILE A 33 3.65 -1.57 -0.48
N THR A 34 4.84 -2.16 -0.42
CA THR A 34 6.07 -1.50 -0.85
C THR A 34 7.08 -2.54 -1.32
N HIS A 35 7.86 -2.18 -2.34
CA HIS A 35 9.06 -2.90 -2.76
C HIS A 35 10.33 -2.35 -2.10
N ALA A 36 10.24 -1.24 -1.35
CA ALA A 36 11.37 -0.61 -0.68
C ALA A 36 11.67 -1.32 0.65
N THR A 37 12.68 -2.18 0.63
CA THR A 37 13.05 -3.06 1.76
C THR A 37 13.51 -2.31 3.02
N LYS A 38 14.16 -1.17 2.85
CA LYS A 38 14.61 -0.31 3.97
C LYS A 38 13.46 0.20 4.85
N ASN A 39 12.28 0.41 4.26
CA ASN A 39 11.12 0.93 4.99
C ASN A 39 10.43 -0.13 5.84
N VAL A 40 10.59 -1.40 5.48
CA VAL A 40 9.90 -2.53 6.15
C VAL A 40 10.27 -2.59 7.63
N MET A 41 11.49 -2.21 7.98
CA MET A 41 11.97 -2.15 9.38
C MET A 41 11.24 -1.10 10.24
N MET A 42 10.55 -0.12 9.65
CA MET A 42 9.76 0.87 10.42
C MET A 42 8.34 0.37 10.74
N CYS A 43 7.93 -0.73 10.13
CA CYS A 43 6.60 -1.31 10.30
C CYS A 43 6.56 -2.21 11.54
N ASP A 44 5.39 -2.27 12.20
CA ASP A 44 5.21 -3.20 13.33
C ASP A 44 5.21 -4.66 12.90
N LYS A 45 4.76 -4.92 11.67
CA LYS A 45 4.62 -6.26 11.08
C LYS A 45 4.83 -6.20 9.58
N VAL A 46 5.36 -7.28 9.03
CA VAL A 46 5.51 -7.54 7.60
C VAL A 46 4.66 -8.75 7.22
N ILE A 47 4.08 -8.70 6.03
CA ILE A 47 3.44 -9.85 5.37
C ILE A 47 4.26 -10.12 4.11
N ILE A 48 4.80 -11.32 3.98
CA ILE A 48 5.55 -11.75 2.81
C ILE A 48 4.72 -12.79 2.07
N ILE A 49 4.40 -12.47 0.82
CA ILE A 49 3.57 -13.29 -0.06
C ILE A 49 4.44 -13.78 -1.22
N VAL A 50 4.36 -15.07 -1.51
CA VAL A 50 5.04 -15.68 -2.65
C VAL A 50 4.07 -15.87 -3.81
N ARG A 51 4.62 -16.21 -4.98
CA ARG A 51 3.87 -16.47 -6.21
C ARG A 51 2.67 -17.41 -5.95
N GLY A 52 1.54 -17.09 -6.57
CA GLY A 52 0.27 -17.78 -6.33
C GLY A 52 -0.47 -17.32 -5.07
N GLY A 53 -0.10 -16.19 -4.48
CA GLY A 53 -0.84 -15.57 -3.37
C GLY A 53 -0.70 -16.31 -2.04
N ARG A 54 0.38 -17.08 -1.88
CA ARG A 54 0.59 -17.91 -0.68
C ARG A 54 1.41 -17.16 0.36
N LEU A 55 1.12 -17.41 1.63
CA LEU A 55 1.76 -16.72 2.74
C LEU A 55 3.08 -17.41 3.09
N ALA A 56 4.20 -16.71 2.89
CA ALA A 56 5.51 -17.19 3.30
C ALA A 56 5.89 -16.75 4.71
N TYR A 57 5.40 -15.58 5.15
CA TYR A 57 5.67 -15.08 6.50
C TYR A 57 4.68 -13.98 6.92
N TYR A 58 4.36 -13.95 8.22
CA TYR A 58 3.72 -12.81 8.90
C TYR A 58 4.23 -12.68 10.34
N GLY A 59 4.60 -11.46 10.72
CA GLY A 59 5.18 -11.17 12.04
C GLY A 59 6.03 -9.90 12.00
N PRO A 60 6.78 -9.61 13.08
CA PRO A 60 7.74 -8.50 13.13
C PRO A 60 8.82 -8.63 12.05
N PRO A 61 9.29 -7.52 11.45
CA PRO A 61 10.37 -7.54 10.46
C PRO A 61 11.64 -8.25 10.93
N GLU A 62 12.05 -8.04 12.19
CA GLU A 62 13.26 -8.60 12.77
C GLU A 62 13.18 -10.12 12.85
N GLU A 63 12.03 -10.65 13.26
CA GLU A 63 11.80 -12.10 13.31
C GLU A 63 11.71 -12.72 11.93
N SER A 64 11.34 -11.95 10.91
CA SER A 64 11.35 -12.43 9.52
C SER A 64 12.78 -12.70 9.05
N LEU A 65 13.72 -11.80 9.36
CA LEU A 65 15.13 -11.96 9.07
C LEU A 65 15.67 -13.24 9.73
N THR A 66 15.42 -13.44 11.03
CA THR A 66 15.80 -14.68 11.72
C THR A 66 15.11 -15.92 11.13
N TYR A 67 13.84 -15.81 10.73
CA TYR A 67 13.09 -16.92 10.12
C TYR A 67 13.71 -17.36 8.79
N PHE A 68 14.17 -16.42 7.95
CA PHE A 68 14.71 -16.74 6.63
C PHE A 68 16.20 -17.07 6.65
N ASP A 69 16.96 -16.60 7.65
CA ASP A 69 18.40 -16.87 7.75
C ASP A 69 18.75 -18.36 7.78
N ARG A 70 17.87 -19.22 8.33
CA ARG A 70 18.07 -20.68 8.33
C ARG A 70 18.11 -21.31 6.94
N PHE A 71 17.56 -20.65 5.93
CA PHE A 71 17.54 -21.13 4.54
C PHE A 71 18.71 -20.59 3.71
N ARG A 72 19.62 -19.82 4.33
CA ARG A 72 20.87 -19.39 3.71
C ARG A 72 21.91 -20.50 3.78
N SER A 73 22.79 -20.52 2.78
CA SER A 73 23.99 -21.34 2.78
C SER A 73 25.05 -20.79 3.73
N ASP A 74 25.98 -21.63 4.18
CA ASP A 74 27.08 -21.20 5.05
C ASP A 74 27.99 -20.16 4.38
N ARG A 75 28.08 -20.16 3.06
CA ARG A 75 28.83 -19.16 2.30
C ARG A 75 28.17 -17.79 2.36
N GLU A 76 26.85 -17.73 2.22
CA GLU A 76 26.09 -16.47 2.29
C GLU A 76 26.20 -15.84 3.69
N ARG A 77 26.04 -16.64 4.74
CA ARG A 77 26.14 -16.18 6.14
C ARG A 77 27.48 -15.56 6.50
N ARG A 78 28.58 -16.03 5.92
CA ARG A 78 29.93 -15.47 6.16
C ARG A 78 30.16 -14.13 5.45
N THR A 79 29.38 -13.82 4.42
CA THR A 79 29.59 -12.63 3.60
C THR A 79 28.97 -11.39 4.25
N LYS A 80 27.72 -11.52 4.70
CA LYS A 80 26.97 -10.43 5.35
C LYS A 80 25.82 -10.99 6.18
N ASP A 81 25.36 -10.17 7.13
CA ASP A 81 24.09 -10.38 7.82
C ASP A 81 22.92 -10.39 6.82
N ILE A 82 21.82 -11.04 7.19
CA ILE A 82 20.66 -11.13 6.32
C ILE A 82 19.97 -9.77 6.20
N GLU A 83 19.63 -9.41 4.98
CA GLU A 83 18.80 -8.26 4.66
C GLU A 83 17.50 -8.71 3.99
N PHE A 84 16.53 -7.81 3.90
CA PHE A 84 15.26 -8.10 3.24
C PHE A 84 15.43 -8.46 1.75
N ASP A 85 16.41 -7.88 1.07
CA ASP A 85 16.73 -8.21 -0.32
C ASP A 85 17.11 -9.69 -0.48
N ASP A 86 17.80 -10.28 0.50
CA ASP A 86 18.18 -11.69 0.49
C ASP A 86 16.96 -12.61 0.65
N ILE A 87 15.91 -12.16 1.35
CA ILE A 87 14.66 -12.92 1.48
C ILE A 87 14.02 -13.12 0.09
N TYR A 88 14.02 -12.09 -0.76
CA TYR A 88 13.51 -12.23 -2.12
C TYR A 88 14.30 -13.27 -2.91
N ALA A 89 15.63 -13.22 -2.85
CA ALA A 89 16.49 -14.21 -3.52
C ALA A 89 16.23 -15.64 -3.01
N ILE A 90 16.04 -15.84 -1.70
CA ILE A 90 15.72 -17.14 -1.10
C ILE A 90 14.37 -17.68 -1.60
N LEU A 91 13.38 -16.80 -1.76
CA LEU A 91 12.02 -17.16 -2.15
C LEU A 91 11.88 -17.42 -3.66
N GLU A 92 12.73 -16.80 -4.47
CA GLU A 92 12.80 -17.02 -5.93
C GLU A 92 13.64 -18.24 -6.31
N ASP A 93 14.55 -18.69 -5.45
CA ASP A 93 15.37 -19.87 -5.69
C ASP A 93 14.54 -21.17 -5.61
N GLU A 94 14.19 -21.71 -6.78
CA GLU A 94 13.41 -22.94 -6.91
C GLU A 94 14.07 -24.16 -6.24
N SER A 95 15.40 -24.16 -6.08
CA SER A 95 16.11 -25.24 -5.38
C SER A 95 15.81 -25.27 -3.88
N ARG A 96 15.41 -24.14 -3.30
CA ARG A 96 15.10 -24.01 -1.86
C ARG A 96 13.66 -24.40 -1.55
N GLY A 97 12.78 -24.52 -2.54
CA GLY A 97 11.42 -25.04 -2.40
C GLY A 97 10.38 -24.26 -3.19
N THR A 98 9.24 -24.90 -3.46
CA THR A 98 8.14 -24.29 -4.20
C THR A 98 7.33 -23.32 -3.33
N SER A 99 6.49 -22.49 -3.96
CA SER A 99 5.57 -21.59 -3.22
C SER A 99 4.63 -22.34 -2.27
N GLU A 100 4.32 -23.61 -2.54
CA GLU A 100 3.55 -24.48 -1.64
C GLU A 100 4.35 -24.93 -0.42
N ASP A 101 5.64 -25.23 -0.62
CA ASP A 101 6.52 -25.64 0.47
C ASP A 101 6.72 -24.51 1.46
N TRP A 102 6.85 -23.26 0.96
CA TRP A 102 6.95 -22.08 1.82
C TRP A 102 5.72 -21.87 2.68
N ASP A 103 4.51 -22.01 2.12
CA ASP A 103 3.26 -21.94 2.88
C ASP A 103 3.17 -23.05 3.95
N LYS A 104 3.50 -24.29 3.58
CA LYS A 104 3.51 -25.42 4.52
C LYS A 104 4.55 -25.23 5.63
N ARG A 105 5.75 -24.74 5.31
CA ARG A 105 6.83 -24.45 6.28
C ARG A 105 6.40 -23.36 7.25
N TYR A 106 5.83 -22.27 6.75
CA TYR A 106 5.38 -21.17 7.59
C TYR A 106 4.25 -21.62 8.53
N LYS A 107 3.26 -22.38 8.05
CA LYS A 107 2.17 -22.92 8.89
C LYS A 107 2.66 -23.83 10.04
N LYS A 108 3.81 -24.49 9.87
CA LYS A 108 4.46 -25.32 10.91
C LYS A 108 5.36 -24.51 11.86
N SER A 109 5.59 -23.23 11.58
CA SER A 109 6.51 -22.39 12.36
C SER A 109 5.88 -21.87 13.65
N ALA A 110 6.74 -21.55 14.63
CA ALA A 110 6.33 -20.92 15.89
C ALA A 110 5.73 -19.52 15.66
N GLN A 111 6.20 -18.80 14.63
CA GLN A 111 5.71 -17.49 14.24
C GLN A 111 4.25 -17.55 13.80
N TYR A 112 3.86 -18.55 13.01
CA TYR A 112 2.46 -18.72 12.61
C TYR A 112 1.54 -19.00 13.80
N ALA A 113 1.98 -19.87 14.73
CA ALA A 113 1.22 -20.14 15.95
C ALA A 113 1.01 -18.87 16.79
N THR A 114 2.06 -18.05 16.93
CA THR A 114 2.06 -16.84 17.76
C THR A 114 1.28 -15.68 17.12
N TYR A 115 1.52 -15.39 15.86
CA TYR A 115 0.99 -14.18 15.21
C TYR A 115 -0.33 -14.40 14.49
N VAL A 116 -0.63 -15.62 14.03
CA VAL A 116 -1.86 -15.95 13.31
C VAL A 116 -2.83 -16.71 14.21
N VAL A 117 -2.44 -17.90 14.69
CA VAL A 117 -3.36 -18.79 15.40
C VAL A 117 -3.84 -18.17 16.71
N LYS A 118 -2.91 -17.74 17.58
CA LYS A 118 -3.24 -17.11 18.87
C LYS A 118 -4.14 -15.88 18.68
N ARG A 119 -3.81 -14.99 17.74
CA ARG A 119 -4.63 -13.80 17.44
C ARG A 119 -6.02 -14.14 16.91
N LEU A 120 -6.14 -15.15 16.05
CA LEU A 120 -7.44 -15.61 15.55
C LEU A 120 -8.29 -16.25 16.67
N GLN A 121 -7.66 -17.00 17.57
CA GLN A 121 -8.32 -17.59 18.74
C GLN A 121 -8.76 -16.52 19.73
N GLU A 122 -7.91 -15.56 20.07
CA GLU A 122 -8.26 -14.39 20.91
C GLU A 122 -9.46 -13.64 20.32
N ARG A 123 -9.50 -13.46 19.00
CA ARG A 123 -10.62 -12.81 18.32
C ARG A 123 -11.90 -13.66 18.34
N LYS A 124 -11.80 -14.98 18.26
CA LYS A 124 -12.96 -15.90 18.33
C LYS A 124 -13.50 -16.07 19.76
N GLY A 125 -12.61 -16.06 20.75
CA GLY A 125 -12.93 -16.14 22.18
C GLY A 125 -13.40 -14.80 22.77
N ALA A 126 -13.06 -13.68 22.13
CA ALA A 126 -13.63 -12.38 22.45
C ALA A 126 -15.11 -12.34 22.02
N THR A 127 -16.00 -12.70 22.95
CA THR A 127 -17.42 -12.28 22.91
C THR A 127 -17.47 -10.76 22.63
N PRO A 128 -18.39 -10.23 21.80
CA PRO A 128 -18.36 -8.85 21.30
C PRO A 128 -18.46 -7.71 22.33
N GLY A 129 -18.16 -7.93 23.62
CA GLY A 129 -18.26 -6.94 24.69
C GLY A 129 -17.10 -6.86 25.70
N HIS A 130 -16.05 -7.69 25.65
CA HIS A 130 -14.97 -7.61 26.64
C HIS A 130 -13.60 -7.26 26.04
N SER A 131 -13.04 -6.19 26.59
CA SER A 131 -11.91 -5.37 26.18
C SER A 131 -10.57 -6.12 26.11
N ALA A 132 -9.91 -6.04 24.95
CA ALA A 132 -8.47 -6.22 24.87
C ALA A 132 -7.76 -5.01 25.50
N PRO A 133 -6.68 -5.19 26.26
CA PRO A 133 -5.92 -4.08 26.81
C PRO A 133 -5.05 -3.45 25.71
N THR A 134 -5.07 -2.12 25.66
CA THR A 134 -4.19 -1.24 24.86
C THR A 134 -4.51 -1.16 23.35
N GLY A 135 -5.02 0.02 22.96
CA GLY A 135 -5.38 0.37 21.58
C GLY A 135 -6.89 0.32 21.37
N ALA A 136 -7.50 1.50 21.22
CA ALA A 136 -8.92 1.75 21.01
C ALA A 136 -9.70 0.54 20.44
N SER A 137 -10.64 0.02 21.24
CA SER A 137 -11.56 -1.06 20.89
C SER A 137 -11.95 -1.01 19.42
N ALA A 138 -11.52 -2.01 18.65
CA ALA A 138 -11.92 -2.20 17.25
C ALA A 138 -13.46 -2.35 17.10
N ALA A 139 -14.17 -2.66 18.19
CA ALA A 139 -15.63 -2.66 18.22
C ALA A 139 -16.22 -1.23 18.22
N GLY A 140 -15.51 -0.24 18.79
CA GLY A 140 -15.89 1.17 18.76
C GLY A 140 -15.65 1.83 17.39
N LEU A 141 -14.58 1.43 16.68
CA LEU A 141 -14.26 1.93 15.33
C LEU A 141 -15.21 1.42 14.24
N ARG A 142 -15.96 0.34 14.51
CA ARG A 142 -16.87 -0.29 13.55
C ARG A 142 -18.16 0.51 13.31
N ARG A 143 -18.42 1.59 14.07
CA ARG A 143 -19.68 2.36 14.01
C ARG A 143 -19.66 3.72 13.32
N THR A 144 -18.54 4.22 12.79
CA THR A 144 -18.50 5.59 12.23
C THR A 144 -17.95 5.73 10.81
N ALA A 145 -17.82 4.64 10.06
CA ALA A 145 -17.69 4.72 8.60
C ALA A 145 -19.07 4.89 7.93
N GLY A 146 -19.91 5.76 8.50
CA GLY A 146 -21.07 6.26 7.78
C GLY A 146 -20.55 7.17 6.69
N SER A 147 -20.51 6.67 5.46
CA SER A 147 -20.35 7.53 4.29
C SER A 147 -21.43 8.60 4.38
N LYS A 148 -21.04 9.84 4.72
CA LYS A 148 -21.90 11.00 4.47
C LYS A 148 -22.03 11.06 2.96
N ARG A 149 -23.06 10.39 2.42
CA ARG A 149 -23.36 10.40 0.99
C ARG A 149 -23.62 11.86 0.62
N VAL A 150 -22.68 12.45 -0.10
CA VAL A 150 -22.89 13.77 -0.72
C VAL A 150 -23.98 13.57 -1.76
N SER A 151 -24.99 14.45 -1.79
CA SER A 151 -26.04 14.42 -2.81
C SER A 151 -25.43 14.43 -4.22
N SER A 152 -25.96 13.63 -5.15
CA SER A 152 -25.46 13.53 -6.52
C SER A 152 -25.40 14.88 -7.24
N LEU A 153 -26.37 15.78 -6.98
CA LEU A 153 -26.37 17.15 -7.53
C LEU A 153 -25.26 18.01 -6.94
N ARG A 154 -25.01 17.88 -5.63
CA ARG A 154 -23.92 18.58 -4.96
C ARG A 154 -22.56 18.06 -5.45
N GLN A 155 -22.44 16.75 -5.66
CA GLN A 155 -21.25 16.14 -6.25
C GLN A 155 -21.04 16.62 -7.69
N PHE A 156 -22.10 16.68 -8.51
CA PHE A 156 -22.04 17.21 -9.87
C PHE A 156 -21.55 18.66 -9.89
N LEU A 157 -22.15 19.54 -9.09
CA LEU A 157 -21.72 20.95 -9.01
C LEU A 157 -20.28 21.08 -8.54
N ILE A 158 -19.86 20.31 -7.51
CA ILE A 158 -18.48 20.31 -7.02
C ILE A 158 -17.51 19.89 -8.13
N LEU A 159 -17.83 18.82 -8.87
CA LEU A 159 -16.98 18.32 -9.96
C LEU A 159 -16.94 19.31 -11.13
N SER A 160 -18.06 19.91 -11.52
CA SER A 160 -18.14 20.90 -12.60
C SER A 160 -17.35 22.17 -12.26
N VAL A 161 -17.49 22.69 -11.05
CA VAL A 161 -16.71 23.86 -10.59
C VAL A 161 -15.21 23.53 -10.53
N ARG A 162 -14.84 22.35 -10.01
CA ARG A 162 -13.44 21.92 -10.00
C ARG A 162 -12.88 21.80 -11.42
N ASN A 163 -13.63 21.20 -12.34
CA ASN A 163 -13.23 21.05 -13.74
C ASN A 163 -13.06 22.41 -14.42
N LEU A 164 -14.02 23.32 -14.24
CA LEU A 164 -13.93 24.66 -14.79
C LEU A 164 -12.71 25.42 -14.22
N ARG A 165 -12.43 25.27 -12.92
CA ARG A 165 -11.24 25.88 -12.31
C ARG A 165 -9.94 25.38 -12.95
N ILE A 166 -9.82 24.07 -13.18
CA ILE A 166 -8.66 23.48 -13.88
C ILE A 166 -8.54 24.05 -15.29
N MET A 167 -9.64 24.08 -16.06
CA MET A 167 -9.65 24.64 -17.41
C MET A 167 -9.26 26.13 -17.43
N THR A 168 -9.73 26.93 -16.47
CA THR A 168 -9.36 28.36 -16.39
C THR A 168 -7.91 28.61 -15.97
N GLN A 169 -7.28 27.64 -15.29
CA GLN A 169 -5.87 27.74 -14.92
C GLN A 169 -4.95 27.37 -16.09
N ASP A 170 -5.39 26.48 -16.97
CA ASP A 170 -4.71 26.20 -18.24
C ASP A 170 -5.12 27.19 -19.34
N LYS A 171 -4.62 28.43 -19.21
CA LYS A 171 -4.93 29.53 -20.14
C LYS A 171 -4.51 29.22 -21.58
N ALA A 172 -3.46 28.42 -21.79
CA ALA A 172 -2.95 28.10 -23.12
C ALA A 172 -3.89 27.14 -23.86
N SER A 173 -4.26 26.03 -23.23
CA SER A 173 -5.23 25.09 -23.80
C SER A 173 -6.60 25.74 -23.97
N LEU A 174 -7.02 26.58 -23.01
CA LEU A 174 -8.30 27.29 -23.09
C LEU A 174 -8.32 28.32 -24.24
N ALA A 175 -7.24 29.08 -24.44
CA ALA A 175 -7.12 29.99 -25.57
C ALA A 175 -7.16 29.24 -26.91
N LEU A 176 -6.47 28.10 -27.01
CA LEU A 176 -6.49 27.25 -28.20
C LEU A 176 -7.91 26.69 -28.49
N MET A 177 -8.59 26.18 -27.45
CA MET A 177 -9.96 25.69 -27.56
C MET A 177 -10.93 26.78 -28.02
N LEU A 178 -10.81 28.00 -27.48
CA LEU A 178 -11.65 29.13 -27.86
C LEU A 178 -11.31 29.70 -29.24
N ALA A 179 -10.05 29.61 -29.67
CA ALA A 179 -9.61 30.10 -30.98
C ALA A 179 -10.02 29.18 -32.14
N LEU A 180 -10.22 27.88 -31.89
CA LEU A 180 -10.57 26.89 -32.92
C LEU A 180 -11.89 27.21 -33.64
N SER A 181 -12.94 27.54 -32.90
CA SER A 181 -14.26 27.87 -33.48
C SER A 181 -14.25 29.09 -34.41
N PRO A 182 -13.73 30.27 -34.02
CA PRO A 182 -13.65 31.41 -34.91
C PRO A 182 -12.67 31.19 -36.07
N LEU A 183 -11.59 30.44 -35.88
CA LEU A 183 -10.63 30.15 -36.95
C LEU A 183 -11.27 29.28 -38.05
N ILE A 184 -12.06 28.26 -37.67
CA ILE A 184 -12.87 27.48 -38.61
C ILE A 184 -13.89 28.38 -39.32
N GLY A 185 -14.58 29.27 -38.60
CA GLY A 185 -15.56 30.18 -39.19
C GLY A 185 -14.96 31.18 -40.19
N VAL A 186 -13.76 31.71 -39.90
CA VAL A 186 -13.02 32.58 -40.84
C VAL A 186 -12.57 31.79 -42.07
N MET A 187 -12.09 30.55 -41.86
CA MET A 187 -11.68 29.66 -42.93
C MET A 187 -12.83 29.36 -43.90
N ASP A 188 -14.01 29.03 -43.38
CA ASP A 188 -15.23 28.79 -44.16
C ASP A 188 -15.71 30.05 -44.88
N PHE A 189 -15.67 31.22 -44.23
CA PHE A 189 -16.05 32.49 -44.86
C PHE A 189 -15.12 32.91 -46.00
N MET A 190 -13.82 32.64 -45.88
CA MET A 190 -12.83 33.01 -46.90
C MET A 190 -12.82 32.05 -48.09
N TRP A 191 -12.97 30.74 -47.85
CA TRP A 191 -12.93 29.73 -48.92
C TRP A 191 -14.30 29.33 -49.48
N GLY A 192 -15.39 29.55 -48.74
CA GLY A 192 -16.76 29.24 -49.17
C GLY A 192 -17.40 30.28 -50.08
N ARG A 193 -16.71 31.40 -50.38
CA ARG A 193 -17.20 32.42 -51.33
C ARG A 193 -16.79 32.19 -52.79
N ASP A 194 -15.91 31.21 -53.04
CA ASP A 194 -15.37 30.89 -54.38
C ASP A 194 -15.81 29.51 -54.92
N LEU A 195 -16.87 28.92 -54.34
CA LEU A 195 -17.58 27.72 -54.81
C LEU A 195 -19.05 28.06 -55.10
#